data_AF-A0A316MRI0-F1
#
_entry.id   AF-A0A316MRI0-F1
#
_cell.length_a   1.000
_cell.length_b   1.000
_cell.length_c   1.000
_cell.angle_alpha   90.00
_cell.angle_beta   90.00
_cell.angle_gamma   90.00
#
_symmetry.space_group_name_H-M   'P 1'
#
loop_
_entity.id
_entity.type
_entity.pdbx_description
1 polymer ?
#
loop_
_entity_poly.entity_id
_entity_poly.type
_entity_poly.pdbx_seq_one_letter_code
_entity_poly.pdbx_strand_id
1 'polypeptide(L)'
;MQVLDITEEIQGDTFIKTKTGYLNLYQIQGINIVTLNEVEQLRIINDFSDFITAYKDDYKIIIMNFPVSTAVQQQHLLEKIKKCNNELFKDQLERKLEELKILEKNKTNTEYYLETFYDENSNLETERTSLEQCLKRNFRLMELDIEKKLKILYKLHNLNSKLM
;
A
#
# COMPACT_ATOMS: atom_id res chain seq x y z
N MET A 1 -6.69 7.61 26.53
CA MET A 1 -5.96 7.31 25.29
C MET A 1 -5.78 5.80 25.26
N GLN A 2 -6.70 5.07 24.63
CA GLN A 2 -6.65 3.61 24.58
C GLN A 2 -5.66 3.20 23.49
N VAL A 3 -4.60 2.53 23.92
CA VAL A 3 -3.72 1.78 23.03
C VAL A 3 -4.56 0.63 22.46
N LEU A 4 -4.64 0.55 21.13
CA LEU A 4 -5.15 -0.65 20.46
C LEU A 4 -4.17 -1.78 20.81
N ASP A 5 -4.51 -2.59 21.82
CA ASP A 5 -3.84 -3.89 22.01
C ASP A 5 -4.29 -4.77 20.86
N ILE A 6 -3.49 -4.81 19.80
CA ILE A 6 -3.62 -5.77 18.70
C ILE A 6 -3.28 -7.13 19.31
N THR A 7 -4.28 -7.96 19.53
CA THR A 7 -4.05 -9.37 19.87
C THR A 7 -3.54 -10.05 18.61
N GLU A 8 -2.32 -10.59 18.66
CA GLU A 8 -1.62 -11.30 17.56
C GLU A 8 -2.34 -12.58 17.06
N GLU A 9 -3.64 -12.74 17.32
CA GLU A 9 -4.46 -13.80 16.76
C GLU A 9 -4.85 -13.45 15.32
N ILE A 10 -4.01 -13.92 14.41
CA ILE A 10 -4.22 -13.86 12.96
C ILE A 10 -5.12 -15.04 12.59
N GLN A 11 -6.35 -14.77 12.15
CA GLN A 11 -7.24 -15.81 11.64
C GLN A 11 -7.17 -15.83 10.11
N GLY A 12 -6.26 -16.66 9.58
CA GLY A 12 -5.81 -16.58 8.19
C GLY A 12 -4.93 -15.34 7.99
N ASP A 13 -3.86 -15.43 7.20
CA ASP A 13 -2.77 -14.42 7.06
C ASP A 13 -3.18 -13.00 6.57
N THR A 14 -4.45 -12.64 6.68
CA THR A 14 -5.06 -11.46 6.09
C THR A 14 -5.67 -10.53 7.15
N PHE A 15 -6.42 -11.04 8.13
CA PHE A 15 -7.17 -10.20 9.07
C PHE A 15 -6.43 -10.00 10.40
N ILE A 16 -6.52 -8.79 10.95
CA ILE A 16 -5.93 -8.44 12.24
C ILE A 16 -7.06 -8.39 13.28
N LYS A 17 -6.96 -9.21 14.32
CA LYS A 17 -7.93 -9.20 15.43
C LYS A 17 -7.68 -8.01 16.35
N THR A 18 -8.76 -7.33 16.72
CA THR A 18 -8.81 -6.22 17.67
C THR A 18 -9.67 -6.61 18.88
N LYS A 19 -9.74 -5.75 19.90
CA LYS A 19 -10.59 -5.98 21.07
C LYS A 19 -12.09 -6.02 20.77
N THR A 20 -12.52 -5.40 19.67
CA THR A 20 -13.93 -5.19 19.34
C THR A 20 -14.37 -5.94 18.09
N GLY A 21 -13.46 -6.66 17.43
CA GLY A 21 -13.72 -7.32 16.16
C GLY A 21 -12.45 -7.46 15.34
N TYR A 22 -12.54 -7.30 14.03
CA TYR A 22 -11.44 -7.50 13.10
C TYR A 22 -11.22 -6.25 12.24
N LEU A 23 -9.99 -6.07 11.79
CA LEU A 23 -9.63 -5.10 10.77
C LEU A 23 -8.86 -5.76 9.64
N ASN A 24 -8.95 -5.19 8.45
CA ASN A 24 -8.04 -5.52 7.35
C ASN A 24 -7.58 -4.26 6.62
N LEU A 25 -6.44 -4.36 5.95
CA LEU A 25 -5.80 -3.29 5.20
C LEU A 25 -5.48 -3.78 3.79
N TYR A 26 -5.97 -3.05 2.81
CA TYR A 26 -5.69 -3.27 1.40
C TYR A 26 -4.92 -2.09 0.82
N GLN A 27 -4.06 -2.34 -0.16
CA GLN A 27 -3.48 -1.26 -0.95
C GLN A 27 -4.38 -0.95 -2.15
N ILE A 28 -4.73 0.32 -2.31
CA ILE A 28 -5.47 0.79 -3.48
C ILE A 28 -4.46 1.01 -4.60
N GLN A 29 -4.70 0.38 -5.75
CA GLN A 29 -3.89 0.64 -6.94
C GLN A 29 -4.18 2.04 -7.48
N GLY A 30 -3.22 2.95 -7.30
CA GLY A 30 -3.35 4.33 -7.79
C GLY A 30 -3.41 4.40 -9.32
N ILE A 31 -4.27 5.27 -9.84
CA ILE A 31 -4.38 5.60 -11.27
C ILE A 31 -4.00 7.05 -11.47
N ASN A 32 -3.20 7.35 -12.48
CA ASN A 32 -2.86 8.72 -12.84
C ASN A 32 -3.99 9.35 -13.69
N ILE A 33 -5.00 9.89 -12.99
CA ILE A 33 -6.21 10.47 -13.60
C ILE A 33 -5.88 11.59 -14.60
N VAL A 34 -4.84 12.39 -14.34
CA VAL A 34 -4.47 13.54 -15.17
C VAL A 34 -4.01 13.13 -16.57
N THR A 35 -3.50 11.91 -16.73
CA THR A 35 -3.05 11.39 -18.03
C THR A 35 -4.18 10.82 -18.90
N LEU A 36 -5.39 10.71 -18.36
CA LEU A 36 -6.52 10.07 -19.02
C LEU A 36 -7.40 11.09 -19.75
N ASN A 37 -8.16 10.61 -20.73
CA ASN A 37 -9.19 11.42 -21.37
C ASN A 37 -10.41 11.62 -20.47
N GLU A 38 -11.24 12.63 -20.75
CA GLU A 38 -12.39 13.00 -19.92
C GLU A 38 -13.37 11.84 -19.69
N VAL A 39 -13.61 11.01 -20.71
CA VAL A 39 -14.53 9.86 -20.61
C VAL A 39 -13.99 8.81 -19.63
N GLU A 40 -12.68 8.55 -19.67
CA GLU A 40 -12.02 7.63 -18.73
C GLU A 40 -11.99 8.21 -17.32
N GLN A 41 -11.73 9.51 -17.16
CA GLN A 41 -11.78 10.18 -15.87
C GLN A 41 -13.16 10.04 -15.23
N LEU A 42 -14.22 10.35 -15.98
CA LEU A 42 -15.60 10.21 -15.52
C LEU A 42 -15.94 8.76 -15.14
N ARG A 43 -15.45 7.78 -15.91
CA ARG A 43 -15.66 6.37 -15.58
C ARG A 43 -15.03 6.00 -14.24
N ILE A 44 -13.80 6.46 -13.96
CA ILE A 44 -13.13 6.20 -12.68
C ILE A 44 -13.88 6.85 -11.51
N ILE A 45 -14.33 8.10 -11.70
CA ILE A 45 -15.11 8.82 -10.69
C ILE A 45 -16.41 8.07 -10.39
N ASN A 46 -17.11 7.61 -11.43
CA ASN A 46 -18.36 6.84 -11.26
C ASN A 46 -18.11 5.50 -10.57
N ASP A 47 -17.07 4.75 -10.98
CA ASP A 47 -16.70 3.48 -10.33
C ASP A 47 -16.41 3.67 -8.82
N PHE A 48 -15.75 4.77 -8.45
CA PHE A 48 -15.50 5.09 -7.04
C PHE A 48 -16.77 5.54 -6.30
N SER A 49 -17.64 6.33 -6.96
CA SER A 49 -18.94 6.72 -6.41
C SER A 49 -19.86 5.52 -6.17
N ASP A 50 -19.85 4.55 -7.09
CA ASP A 50 -20.57 3.29 -6.97
C ASP A 50 -20.06 2.50 -5.76
N PHE A 51 -18.73 2.42 -5.56
CA PHE A 51 -18.13 1.78 -4.39
C PHE A 51 -18.60 2.43 -3.08
N ILE A 52 -18.51 3.76 -2.97
CA ILE A 52 -18.96 4.49 -1.77
C ILE A 52 -20.44 4.24 -1.46
N THR A 53 -21.27 4.10 -2.50
CA THR A 53 -22.72 3.92 -2.34
C THR A 53 -23.09 2.47 -2.05
N ALA A 54 -22.38 1.52 -2.65
CA ALA A 54 -22.66 0.08 -2.56
C ALA A 54 -22.10 -0.53 -1.27
N TYR A 55 -20.87 -0.18 -0.88
CA TYR A 55 -20.23 -0.74 0.30
C TYR A 55 -20.83 -0.14 1.57
N LYS A 56 -21.32 -0.99 2.48
CA LYS A 56 -22.11 -0.57 3.66
C LYS A 56 -21.35 -0.64 4.97
N ASP A 57 -20.31 -1.45 5.04
CA ASP A 57 -19.55 -1.60 6.29
C ASP A 57 -18.65 -0.38 6.51
N ASP A 58 -18.16 -0.27 7.75
CA ASP A 58 -17.25 0.80 8.11
C ASP A 58 -15.90 0.62 7.41
N TYR A 59 -15.44 1.69 6.79
CA TYR A 59 -14.13 1.74 6.15
C TYR A 59 -13.47 3.10 6.32
N LYS A 60 -12.17 3.12 6.09
CA LYS A 60 -11.35 4.32 6.13
C LYS A 60 -10.32 4.29 5.01
N ILE A 61 -10.23 5.39 4.27
CA ILE A 61 -9.19 5.59 3.27
C ILE A 61 -8.01 6.30 3.93
N ILE A 62 -6.82 5.73 3.78
CA ILE A 62 -5.57 6.24 4.34
C ILE A 62 -4.64 6.63 3.21
N ILE A 63 -4.06 7.82 3.31
CA ILE A 63 -3.09 8.33 2.33
C ILE A 63 -1.78 8.59 3.06
N MET A 64 -0.71 7.95 2.62
CA MET A 64 0.59 8.04 3.29
C MET A 64 1.74 8.12 2.30
N ASN A 65 2.76 8.87 2.67
CA ASN A 65 4.00 8.96 1.91
C ASN A 65 4.99 7.92 2.45
N PHE A 66 5.35 6.94 1.63
CA PHE A 66 6.40 5.97 1.91
C PHE A 66 7.68 6.37 1.18
N PRO A 67 8.87 6.12 1.74
CA PRO A 67 10.12 6.24 0.98
C PRO A 67 10.01 5.45 -0.32
N VAL A 68 10.43 6.04 -1.44
CA VAL A 68 10.51 5.30 -2.70
C VAL A 68 11.43 4.11 -2.46
N SER A 69 11.09 2.91 -2.92
CA SER A 69 12.04 1.78 -2.88
C SER A 69 12.76 1.70 -4.22
N THR A 70 14.10 1.71 -4.19
CA THR A 70 14.92 1.48 -5.38
C THR A 70 15.77 0.20 -5.29
N ALA A 71 15.48 -0.66 -4.31
CA ALA A 71 16.28 -1.83 -3.98
C ALA A 71 16.53 -2.76 -5.17
N VAL A 72 15.50 -3.02 -5.98
CA VAL A 72 15.61 -3.89 -7.18
C VAL A 72 16.55 -3.26 -8.22
N GLN A 73 16.41 -1.96 -8.47
CA GLN A 73 17.23 -1.22 -9.42
C GLN A 73 18.68 -1.15 -8.92
N GLN A 74 18.90 -0.91 -7.63
CA GLN A 74 20.22 -0.91 -7.01
C GLN A 74 20.90 -2.28 -7.12
N GLN A 75 20.18 -3.37 -6.80
CA GLN A 75 20.71 -4.73 -6.90
C GLN A 75 21.14 -5.07 -8.33
N HIS A 76 20.32 -4.72 -9.32
CA HIS A 76 20.65 -4.93 -10.72
C HIS A 76 21.88 -4.12 -11.17
N LEU A 77 22.04 -2.88 -10.70
CA LEU A 77 23.25 -2.09 -10.98
C LEU A 77 24.48 -2.68 -10.30
N LEU A 78 24.37 -3.14 -9.06
CA LEU A 78 25.46 -3.81 -8.33
C LEU A 78 25.96 -5.05 -9.08
N GLU A 79 25.05 -5.85 -9.64
CA GLU A 79 25.41 -7.01 -10.45
C GLU A 79 26.12 -6.61 -11.75
N LYS A 80 25.71 -5.52 -12.39
CA LYS A 80 26.37 -4.98 -13.59
C LYS A 80 27.77 -4.44 -13.29
N ILE A 81 27.93 -3.73 -12.17
CA ILE A 81 29.24 -3.21 -11.71
C ILE A 81 30.21 -4.36 -11.49
N LYS A 82 29.78 -5.44 -10.81
CA LYS A 82 30.62 -6.63 -10.56
C LYS A 82 31.12 -7.32 -11.84
N LYS A 83 30.34 -7.27 -12.92
CA LYS A 83 30.65 -7.92 -14.21
C LYS A 83 31.32 -6.97 -15.22
N CYS A 84 31.55 -5.71 -14.86
CA CYS A 84 32.07 -4.70 -15.77
C CYS A 84 33.60 -4.71 -15.79
N ASN A 85 34.19 -4.87 -16.99
CA ASN A 85 35.64 -4.82 -17.18
C ASN A 85 36.14 -3.46 -17.70
N ASN A 86 35.23 -2.52 -18.00
CA ASN A 86 35.56 -1.19 -18.52
C ASN A 86 35.42 -0.15 -17.39
N GLU A 87 36.55 0.38 -16.92
CA GLU A 87 36.59 1.33 -15.80
C GLU A 87 35.75 2.60 -16.02
N LEU A 88 35.69 3.13 -17.25
CA LEU A 88 34.90 4.34 -17.53
C LEU A 88 33.39 4.05 -17.47
N PHE A 89 32.97 2.87 -17.90
CA PHE A 89 31.57 2.45 -17.79
C PHE A 89 31.19 2.09 -16.34
N LYS A 90 32.14 1.55 -15.58
CA LYS A 90 31.97 1.25 -14.16
C LYS A 90 31.71 2.52 -13.33
N ASP A 91 32.47 3.59 -13.54
CA ASP A 91 32.23 4.89 -12.90
C ASP A 91 30.81 5.42 -13.16
N GLN A 92 30.33 5.31 -14.40
CA GLN A 92 28.96 5.72 -14.75
C GLN A 92 27.89 4.90 -14.02
N LEU A 93 28.11 3.59 -13.84
CA LEU A 93 27.19 2.71 -13.11
C LEU A 93 27.20 3.01 -11.61
N GLU A 94 28.36 3.29 -11.03
CA GLU A 94 28.50 3.66 -9.62
C GLU A 94 27.83 5.00 -9.33
N ARG A 95 27.97 5.99 -10.22
CA ARG A 95 27.25 7.27 -10.11
C ARG A 95 25.74 7.09 -10.15
N LYS A 96 25.22 6.27 -11.07
CA LYS A 96 23.78 5.95 -11.12
C LYS A 96 23.30 5.23 -9.86
N LEU A 97 24.11 4.34 -9.30
CA LEU A 97 23.78 3.67 -8.04
C LEU A 97 23.65 4.68 -6.90
N GLU A 98 24.55 5.66 -6.83
CA GLU A 98 24.50 6.71 -5.82
C GLU A 98 23.28 7.62 -6.00
N GLU A 99 22.94 7.98 -7.24
CA GLU A 99 21.71 8.72 -7.56
C GLU A 99 20.46 7.99 -7.07
N LEU A 100 20.38 6.67 -7.23
CA LEU A 100 19.25 5.87 -6.72
C LEU A 100 19.18 5.88 -5.19
N LYS A 101 20.30 5.77 -4.48
CA LYS A 101 20.32 5.86 -3.01
C LYS A 101 19.87 7.24 -2.52
N ILE A 102 20.32 8.30 -3.19
CA ILE A 102 19.89 9.69 -2.91
C ILE A 102 18.39 9.84 -3.17
N LEU A 103 17.88 9.25 -4.25
CA LEU A 103 16.45 9.25 -4.56
C LEU A 103 15.66 8.56 -3.44
N GLU A 104 16.09 7.37 -3.01
CA GLU A 104 15.46 6.60 -1.94
C GLU A 104 15.34 7.40 -0.63
N LYS A 105 16.40 8.15 -0.30
CA LYS A 105 16.47 8.96 0.92
C LYS A 105 15.60 10.21 0.88
N ASN A 106 15.43 10.82 -0.29
CA ASN A 106 14.88 12.17 -0.42
C ASN A 106 13.49 12.21 -1.07
N LYS A 107 13.06 11.13 -1.72
CA LYS A 107 11.76 11.05 -2.39
C LYS A 107 10.87 10.04 -1.68
N THR A 108 9.60 10.42 -1.62
CA THR A 108 8.53 9.56 -1.14
C THR A 108 7.52 9.32 -2.24
N ASN A 109 6.97 8.11 -2.28
CA ASN A 109 5.81 7.76 -3.06
C ASN A 109 4.54 7.91 -2.21
N THR A 110 3.50 8.48 -2.79
CA THR A 110 2.18 8.54 -2.14
C THR A 110 1.47 7.22 -2.40
N GLU A 111 1.23 6.48 -1.33
CA GLU A 111 0.48 5.22 -1.32
C GLU A 111 -0.90 5.45 -0.70
N TYR A 112 -1.88 4.69 -1.19
CA TYR A 112 -3.28 4.76 -0.78
C TYR A 112 -3.70 3.40 -0.23
N TYR A 113 -4.42 3.40 0.88
CA TYR A 113 -4.91 2.18 1.52
C TYR A 113 -6.38 2.28 1.87
N LEU A 114 -7.05 1.13 1.86
CA LEU A 114 -8.40 0.96 2.39
C LEU A 114 -8.29 0.10 3.65
N GLU A 115 -8.73 0.64 4.77
CA GLU A 115 -8.90 -0.07 6.04
C GLU A 115 -10.39 -0.42 6.20
N THR A 116 -10.71 -1.68 6.43
CA THR A 116 -12.07 -2.16 6.68
C THR A 116 -12.20 -2.71 8.10
N PHE A 117 -13.38 -2.55 8.68
CA PHE A 117 -13.68 -2.95 10.06
C PHE A 117 -14.86 -3.92 10.09
N TYR A 118 -14.75 -4.95 10.93
CA TYR A 118 -15.76 -6.00 11.07
C TYR A 118 -15.98 -6.31 12.55
N ASP A 119 -17.19 -6.73 12.90
CA ASP A 119 -17.52 -7.13 14.27
C ASP A 119 -16.95 -8.53 14.59
N GLU A 120 -16.87 -8.86 15.88
CA GLU A 120 -16.33 -10.16 16.35
C GLU A 120 -17.12 -11.37 15.80
N ASN A 121 -18.42 -11.19 15.54
CA ASN A 121 -19.30 -12.25 15.04
C ASN A 121 -19.40 -12.28 13.50
N SER A 122 -18.70 -11.39 12.80
CA SER A 122 -18.75 -11.30 11.34
C SER A 122 -18.09 -12.52 10.68
N ASN A 123 -18.67 -12.96 9.55
CA ASN A 123 -18.06 -14.00 8.73
C ASN A 123 -17.08 -13.36 7.74
N LEU A 124 -15.80 -13.31 8.10
CA LEU A 124 -14.75 -12.58 7.38
C LEU A 124 -14.64 -12.95 5.89
N GLU A 125 -14.86 -14.21 5.51
CA GLU A 125 -14.84 -14.63 4.10
C GLU A 125 -16.04 -14.08 3.32
N THR A 126 -17.20 -14.00 3.98
CA THR A 126 -18.38 -13.38 3.38
C THR A 126 -18.15 -11.88 3.22
N GLU A 127 -17.59 -11.22 4.23
CA GLU A 127 -17.29 -9.78 4.17
C GLU A 127 -16.27 -9.43 3.09
N ARG A 128 -15.23 -10.25 2.96
CA ARG A 128 -14.26 -10.14 1.85
C ARG A 128 -14.94 -10.25 0.49
N THR A 129 -15.81 -11.26 0.34
CA THR A 129 -16.53 -11.50 -0.90
C THR A 129 -17.46 -10.32 -1.23
N SER A 130 -18.17 -9.79 -0.23
CA SER A 130 -19.02 -8.61 -0.35
C SER A 130 -18.24 -7.36 -0.77
N LEU A 131 -17.06 -7.15 -0.17
CA LEU A 131 -16.15 -6.07 -0.58
C LEU A 131 -15.75 -6.24 -2.04
N GLU A 132 -15.25 -7.41 -2.44
CA GLU A 132 -14.82 -7.69 -3.81
C GLU A 132 -15.94 -7.50 -4.85
N GLN A 133 -17.19 -7.81 -4.49
CA GLN A 133 -18.36 -7.58 -5.34
C GLN A 133 -18.70 -6.09 -5.52
N CYS A 134 -18.39 -5.26 -4.53
CA CYS A 134 -18.57 -3.80 -4.62
C CYS A 134 -17.50 -3.14 -5.50
N LEU A 135 -16.32 -3.76 -5.61
CA LEU A 135 -15.21 -3.22 -6.41
C LEU A 135 -15.48 -3.35 -7.91
N LYS A 136 -15.38 -2.22 -8.62
CA LYS A 136 -15.45 -2.18 -10.09
C LYS A 136 -14.06 -2.30 -10.70
N ARG A 137 -14.00 -2.53 -12.02
CA ARG A 137 -12.76 -2.83 -12.76
C ARG A 137 -11.63 -1.82 -12.53
N ASN A 138 -11.96 -0.53 -12.36
CA ASN A 138 -10.97 0.54 -12.21
C ASN A 138 -10.64 0.87 -10.76
N PHE A 139 -11.34 0.29 -9.77
CA PHE A 139 -11.02 0.46 -8.36
C PHE A 139 -10.52 -0.88 -7.80
N ARG A 140 -9.21 -1.09 -7.90
CA ARG A 140 -8.57 -2.37 -7.56
C ARG A 140 -7.88 -2.29 -6.20
N LEU A 141 -8.12 -3.32 -5.40
CA LEU A 141 -7.45 -3.56 -4.13
C LEU A 141 -6.40 -4.67 -4.30
N MET A 142 -5.26 -4.50 -3.66
CA MET A 142 -4.20 -5.49 -3.54
C MET A 142 -4.08 -5.89 -2.07
N GLU A 143 -3.95 -7.19 -1.83
CA GLU A 143 -3.63 -7.70 -0.50
C GLU A 143 -2.25 -7.23 -0.06
N LEU A 144 -2.14 -6.89 1.22
CA LEU A 144 -0.88 -6.54 1.85
C LEU A 144 -0.36 -7.71 2.67
N ASP A 145 0.97 -7.82 2.74
CA ASP A 145 1.60 -8.69 3.74
C ASP A 145 1.39 -8.14 5.16
N ILE A 146 1.46 -9.02 6.15
CA ILE A 146 1.25 -8.64 7.55
C ILE A 146 2.27 -7.60 8.02
N GLU A 147 3.53 -7.68 7.56
CA GLU A 147 4.57 -6.73 7.93
C GLU A 147 4.24 -5.29 7.50
N LYS A 148 3.77 -5.09 6.27
CA LYS A 148 3.37 -3.78 5.76
C LYS A 148 2.12 -3.28 6.48
N LYS A 149 1.14 -4.14 6.78
CA LYS A 149 -0.04 -3.78 7.59
C LYS A 149 0.38 -3.23 8.95
N LEU A 150 1.25 -3.94 9.66
CA LEU A 150 1.77 -3.51 10.95
C LEU A 150 2.57 -2.20 10.87
N LYS A 151 3.39 -2.01 9.83
CA LYS A 151 4.11 -0.74 9.60
C LYS A 151 3.16 0.44 9.40
N ILE A 152 2.08 0.25 8.63
CA ILE A 152 1.05 1.26 8.41
C ILE A 152 0.38 1.63 9.73
N LEU A 153 -0.11 0.64 10.48
CA LEU A 153 -0.77 0.85 11.78
C LEU A 153 0.17 1.54 12.77
N TYR A 154 1.42 1.08 12.87
CA TYR A 154 2.43 1.69 13.74
C TYR A 154 2.62 3.18 13.42
N LYS A 155 2.75 3.52 12.13
CA LYS A 155 2.94 4.90 11.69
C LYS A 155 1.70 5.77 11.90
N LEU A 156 0.49 5.22 11.74
CA LEU A 156 -0.76 5.94 12.04
C LEU A 156 -0.87 6.29 13.52
N HIS A 157 -0.48 5.37 14.40
CA HIS A 157 -0.50 5.60 15.85
C HIS A 157 0.73 6.36 16.38
N ASN A 158 1.80 6.44 15.59
CA ASN A 158 3.02 7.16 15.92
C ASN A 158 3.39 8.11 14.79
N LEU A 159 2.60 9.17 14.58
CA LEU A 159 2.76 10.08 13.44
C LEU A 159 4.17 10.69 13.32
N ASN A 160 4.86 10.91 14.45
CA ASN A 160 6.22 11.45 14.51
C ASN A 160 7.34 10.40 14.25
N SER A 161 7.00 9.11 14.19
CA SER A 161 7.98 8.07 13.85
C SER A 161 8.47 8.21 12.41
N LYS A 162 9.75 7.96 12.15
CA LYS A 162 10.23 7.83 10.77
C LYS A 162 9.88 6.44 10.27
N LEU A 163 9.28 6.35 9.09
CA LEU A 163 9.22 5.09 8.34
C LEU A 163 10.67 4.77 7.94
N MET A 164 11.26 3.76 8.58
CA MET A 164 12.57 3.22 8.18
C MET A 164 12.40 2.23 7.04
#